data_AF-A0A7C2QNF3-F1
#
_entry.id   AF-A0A7C2QNF3-F1
#
_cell.length_a   1.000
_cell.length_b   1.000
_cell.length_c   1.000
_cell.angle_alpha   90.00
_cell.angle_beta   90.00
_cell.angle_gamma   90.00
#
_symmetry.space_group_name_H-M   'P 1'
#
loop_
_entity.id
_entity.type
_entity.pdbx_description
1 polymer ?
#
loop_
_entity_poly.entity_id
_entity_poly.type
_entity_poly.pdbx_seq_one_letter_code
_entity_poly.pdbx_strand_id
1 'polypeptide(L)'
;MEATLNALKALAPEDFRLLNAVERGMARFFYVPVEELSRLSGLDPEEVLAILKKLHSFGLVQRWRGSYTGYILTARGYDCLALNALVKRGVLESVSASPVGRGKESDVYKGVTPAGRLVAVKFHRVGRTSFRQTRRLRAYVGDRRHISWLYQSRLAAKSEYEALKILFSAGVSVPEPVDWNRHVVVCEYIDGVELSEIPPLSDAISFREQLLEEVGKAYRAGVVHGDLSEYNVLVAGDKPVLFDWPQWVSSAHPSALYYLKRDVETILKFFKRKYGLDYDLQATLERLLGAAT
;
A
#
# COMPACT_ATOMS: atom_id res chain seq x y z
N MET A 1 14.76 0.58 4.08
CA MET A 1 14.11 1.35 5.16
C MET A 1 15.13 2.03 6.05
N GLU A 2 16.21 1.37 6.47
CA GLU A 2 17.24 1.96 7.34
C GLU A 2 17.69 3.38 6.98
N ALA A 3 18.09 3.63 5.73
CA ALA A 3 18.47 4.98 5.29
C ALA A 3 17.33 6.02 5.38
N THR A 4 16.07 5.59 5.21
CA THR A 4 14.88 6.45 5.42
C THR A 4 14.74 6.81 6.89
N LEU A 5 14.87 5.83 7.79
CA LEU A 5 14.76 6.05 9.24
C LEU A 5 15.91 6.94 9.76
N ASN A 6 17.13 6.74 9.27
CA ASN A 6 18.27 7.59 9.61
C ASN A 6 18.06 9.04 9.13
N ALA A 7 17.50 9.22 7.93
CA ALA A 7 17.14 10.54 7.46
C ALA A 7 16.07 11.18 8.36
N LEU A 8 14.97 10.48 8.65
CA LEU A 8 13.89 10.97 9.52
C LEU A 8 14.38 11.52 10.86
N LYS A 9 15.32 10.83 11.52
CA LYS A 9 15.91 11.26 12.80
C LYS A 9 16.74 12.55 12.69
N ALA A 10 17.28 12.85 11.51
CA ALA A 10 18.14 14.00 11.26
C ALA A 10 17.40 15.22 10.68
N LEU A 11 16.11 15.08 10.32
CA LEU A 11 15.32 16.16 9.75
C LEU A 11 14.67 17.04 10.82
N ALA A 12 14.80 18.35 10.65
CA ALA A 12 14.14 19.39 11.42
C ALA A 12 12.76 19.76 10.82
N PRO A 13 11.90 20.49 11.55
CA PRO A 13 10.61 20.95 11.04
C PRO A 13 10.69 21.71 9.70
N GLU A 14 11.73 22.51 9.50
CA GLU A 14 11.99 23.30 8.28
C GLU A 14 12.30 22.39 7.09
N ASP A 15 13.04 21.29 7.32
CA ASP A 15 13.32 20.29 6.29
C ASP A 15 12.01 19.66 5.77
N PHE A 16 11.11 19.32 6.69
CA PHE A 16 9.79 18.80 6.33
C PHE A 16 8.90 19.86 5.68
N ARG A 17 8.99 21.13 6.10
CA ARG A 17 8.29 22.24 5.45
C ARG A 17 8.71 22.32 3.98
N LEU A 18 10.01 22.24 3.70
CA LEU A 18 10.51 22.27 2.33
C LEU A 18 10.17 21.00 1.54
N LEU A 19 10.24 19.80 2.13
CA LEU A 19 9.79 18.57 1.45
C LEU A 19 8.30 18.64 1.05
N ASN A 20 7.42 19.19 1.92
CA ASN A 20 6.02 19.42 1.57
C ASN A 20 5.86 20.47 0.46
N ALA A 21 6.70 21.51 0.43
CA ALA A 21 6.72 22.48 -0.67
C ALA A 21 7.11 21.83 -2.00
N VAL A 22 8.09 20.92 -2.00
CA VAL A 22 8.44 20.12 -3.20
C VAL A 22 7.25 19.26 -3.64
N GLU A 23 6.59 18.52 -2.73
CA GLU A 23 5.40 17.71 -3.06
C GLU A 23 4.30 18.56 -3.72
N ARG A 24 3.99 19.72 -3.14
CA ARG A 24 2.96 20.64 -3.67
C ARG A 24 3.35 21.20 -5.03
N GLY A 25 4.62 21.59 -5.19
CA GLY A 25 5.15 22.11 -6.46
C GLY A 25 5.10 21.07 -7.59
N MET A 26 5.25 19.78 -7.27
CA MET A 26 5.20 18.69 -8.25
C MET A 26 3.84 18.55 -8.96
N ALA A 27 2.77 19.17 -8.45
CA ALA A 27 1.49 19.26 -9.18
C ALA A 27 1.62 20.08 -10.48
N ARG A 28 2.50 21.10 -10.48
CA ARG A 28 2.65 22.05 -11.60
C ARG A 28 3.95 21.85 -12.36
N PHE A 29 5.03 21.46 -11.67
CA PHE A 29 6.38 21.38 -12.20
C PHE A 29 6.90 19.94 -12.17
N PHE A 30 7.70 19.54 -13.16
CA PHE A 30 8.41 18.24 -13.09
C PHE A 30 9.56 18.33 -12.06
N TYR A 31 10.44 19.31 -12.24
CA TYR A 31 11.40 19.74 -11.21
C TYR A 31 10.94 21.11 -10.72
N VAL A 32 10.65 21.23 -9.43
CA VAL A 32 10.16 22.48 -8.83
C VAL A 32 11.33 23.48 -8.75
N PRO A 33 11.22 24.67 -9.38
CA PRO A 33 12.26 25.70 -9.31
C PRO A 33 12.49 26.18 -7.87
N VAL A 34 13.70 26.67 -7.59
CA VAL A 34 14.08 27.17 -6.25
C VAL A 34 13.22 28.35 -5.82
N GLU A 35 12.89 29.24 -6.75
CA GLU A 35 12.06 30.42 -6.53
C GLU A 35 10.63 30.03 -6.12
N GLU A 36 10.08 29.00 -6.77
CA GLU A 36 8.78 28.44 -6.41
C GLU A 36 8.82 27.73 -5.06
N LEU A 37 9.92 27.03 -4.75
CA LEU A 37 10.11 26.40 -3.44
C LEU A 37 10.21 27.42 -2.32
N SER A 38 10.92 28.53 -2.53
CA SER A 38 10.95 29.66 -1.60
C SER A 38 9.54 30.22 -1.37
N ARG A 39 8.79 30.49 -2.45
CA ARG A 39 7.39 30.96 -2.37
C ARG A 39 6.46 30.00 -1.63
N LEU A 40 6.57 28.69 -1.87
CA LEU A 40 5.69 27.67 -1.28
C LEU A 40 6.03 27.34 0.18
N SER A 41 7.30 27.46 0.55
CA SER A 41 7.78 27.18 1.91
C SER A 41 7.79 28.42 2.82
N GLY A 42 7.82 29.62 2.23
CA GLY A 42 7.99 30.88 2.95
C GLY A 42 9.42 31.10 3.48
N LEU A 43 10.40 30.35 2.97
CA LEU A 43 11.81 30.44 3.35
C LEU A 43 12.59 31.26 2.32
N ASP A 44 13.65 31.94 2.77
CA ASP A 44 14.53 32.69 1.87
C ASP A 44 15.29 31.76 0.91
N PRO A 45 15.60 32.19 -0.33
CA PRO A 45 16.26 31.35 -1.32
C PRO A 45 17.58 30.71 -0.87
N GLU A 46 18.38 31.42 -0.06
CA GLU A 46 19.64 30.88 0.48
C GLU A 46 19.40 29.73 1.46
N GLU A 47 18.41 29.88 2.35
CA GLU A 47 18.01 28.83 3.29
C GLU A 47 17.45 27.61 2.55
N VAL A 48 16.59 27.85 1.54
CA VAL A 48 16.07 26.81 0.66
C VAL A 48 17.21 26.00 0.02
N LEU A 49 18.24 26.68 -0.50
CA LEU A 49 19.39 26.00 -1.12
C LEU A 49 20.21 25.18 -0.10
N ALA A 50 20.40 25.70 1.12
CA ALA A 50 21.10 24.99 2.18
C ALA A 50 20.35 23.71 2.60
N ILE A 51 19.03 23.81 2.82
CA ILE A 51 18.17 22.66 3.14
C ILE A 51 18.15 21.67 1.96
N LEU A 52 18.01 22.13 0.72
CA LEU A 52 18.01 21.23 -0.45
C LEU A 52 19.33 20.46 -0.60
N LYS A 53 20.47 21.07 -0.26
CA LYS A 53 21.75 20.38 -0.22
C LYS A 53 21.74 19.23 0.79
N LYS A 54 21.21 19.46 2.00
CA LYS A 54 21.02 18.44 3.04
C LYS A 54 20.04 17.35 2.61
N LEU A 55 18.86 17.71 2.11
CA LEU A 55 17.85 16.76 1.63
C LEU A 55 18.39 15.90 0.48
N HIS A 56 19.20 16.48 -0.40
CA HIS A 56 19.86 15.78 -1.48
C HIS A 56 20.92 14.79 -0.98
N SER A 57 21.73 15.14 0.04
CA SER A 57 22.70 14.21 0.62
C SER A 57 22.04 13.00 1.30
N PHE A 58 20.82 13.16 1.83
CA PHE A 58 20.00 12.04 2.31
C PHE A 58 19.26 11.27 1.20
N GLY A 59 19.34 11.73 -0.05
CA GLY A 59 18.65 11.13 -1.19
C GLY A 59 17.13 11.32 -1.16
N LEU A 60 16.63 12.34 -0.46
CA LEU A 60 15.20 12.63 -0.33
C LEU A 60 14.66 13.45 -1.51
N VAL A 61 15.53 14.23 -2.12
CA VAL A 61 15.25 15.00 -3.33
C VAL A 61 16.32 14.74 -4.40
N GLN A 62 15.92 14.79 -5.65
CA GLN A 62 16.82 14.77 -6.79
C GLN A 62 16.91 16.16 -7.40
N ARG A 63 18.13 16.64 -7.60
CA ARG A 63 18.42 17.92 -8.26
C ARG A 63 18.44 17.74 -9.77
N TRP A 64 17.88 18.71 -10.48
CA TRP A 64 18.06 18.94 -11.90
C TRP A 64 18.91 20.18 -12.16
N ARG A 65 19.77 20.11 -13.18
CA ARG A 65 20.54 21.25 -13.70
C ARG A 65 20.32 21.31 -15.21
N GLY A 66 19.67 22.36 -15.67
CA GLY A 66 19.45 22.66 -17.08
C GLY A 66 19.27 24.16 -17.27
N SER A 67 18.23 24.58 -17.98
CA SER A 67 17.85 26.00 -18.11
C SER A 67 17.49 26.68 -16.78
N TYR A 68 17.19 25.89 -15.74
CA TYR A 68 17.04 26.34 -14.36
C TYR A 68 17.49 25.23 -13.39
N THR A 69 17.71 25.59 -12.12
CA THR A 69 17.89 24.61 -11.05
C THR A 69 16.53 24.27 -10.44
N GLY A 70 16.20 22.98 -10.38
CA GLY A 70 14.95 22.53 -9.77
C GLY A 70 15.11 21.18 -9.06
N TYR A 71 14.10 20.80 -8.29
CA TYR A 71 14.13 19.60 -7.46
C TYR A 71 12.83 18.80 -7.54
N ILE A 72 12.93 17.48 -7.39
CA ILE A 72 11.80 16.56 -7.32
C ILE A 72 11.97 15.64 -6.11
N LEU A 73 10.87 15.23 -5.48
CA LEU A 73 10.91 14.20 -4.45
C LEU A 73 11.37 12.86 -5.03
N THR A 74 12.15 12.12 -4.25
CA THR A 74 12.38 10.69 -4.48
C THR A 74 11.35 9.86 -3.72
N ALA A 75 11.27 8.56 -4.02
CA ALA A 75 10.46 7.63 -3.22
C ALA A 75 10.84 7.67 -1.72
N ARG A 76 12.12 7.87 -1.39
CA ARG A 76 12.59 7.99 0.01
C ARG A 76 12.11 9.28 0.66
N GLY A 77 12.14 10.40 -0.05
CA GLY A 77 11.57 11.66 0.43
C GLY A 77 10.07 11.54 0.69
N TYR A 78 9.36 10.82 -0.19
CA TYR A 78 7.94 10.54 -0.03
C TYR A 78 7.65 9.65 1.18
N ASP A 79 8.48 8.62 1.43
CA ASP A 79 8.41 7.80 2.64
C ASP A 79 8.59 8.63 3.91
N CYS A 80 9.56 9.55 3.93
CA CYS A 80 9.81 10.41 5.08
C CYS A 80 8.61 11.31 5.38
N LEU A 81 8.00 11.90 4.34
CA LEU A 81 6.78 12.69 4.48
C LEU A 81 5.61 11.85 5.03
N ALA A 82 5.46 10.62 4.53
CA ALA A 82 4.41 9.71 4.96
C ALA A 82 4.56 9.36 6.45
N LEU A 83 5.75 8.86 6.83
CA LEU A 83 6.09 8.44 8.19
C LEU A 83 6.04 9.59 9.20
N ASN A 84 6.58 10.76 8.86
CA ASN A 84 6.55 11.92 9.76
C ASN A 84 5.12 12.32 10.14
N ALA A 85 4.16 12.26 9.21
CA ALA A 85 2.77 12.59 9.56
C ALA A 85 2.12 11.51 10.43
N LEU A 86 2.45 10.23 10.22
CA LEU A 86 1.95 9.11 11.03
C LEU A 86 2.51 9.19 12.46
N VAL A 87 3.79 9.54 12.62
CA VAL A 87 4.41 9.80 13.93
C VAL A 87 3.74 11.00 14.61
N LYS A 88 3.57 12.13 13.91
CA LYS A 88 2.91 13.32 14.46
C LYS A 88 1.46 13.10 14.87
N ARG A 89 0.76 12.15 14.23
CA ARG A 89 -0.61 11.76 14.59
C ARG A 89 -0.67 10.71 15.71
N GLY A 90 0.47 10.28 16.25
CA GLY A 90 0.53 9.27 17.31
C GLY A 90 0.23 7.85 16.84
N VAL A 91 0.34 7.58 15.54
CA VAL A 91 0.05 6.25 14.97
C VAL A 91 1.26 5.33 15.06
N LEU A 92 2.46 5.87 14.87
CA LEU A 92 3.72 5.11 14.86
C LEU A 92 4.71 5.70 15.85
N GLU A 93 5.32 4.83 16.63
CA GLU A 93 6.49 5.13 17.45
C GLU A 93 7.77 4.59 16.78
N SER A 94 7.72 3.36 16.26
CA SER A 94 8.86 2.76 15.57
C SER A 94 8.45 1.88 14.37
N VAL A 95 9.40 1.66 13.46
CA VAL A 95 9.27 0.79 12.28
C VAL A 95 10.56 -0.03 12.12
N SER A 96 10.43 -1.30 11.78
CA SER A 96 11.55 -2.21 11.55
C SER A 96 12.41 -1.79 10.36
N ALA A 97 13.72 -2.02 10.46
CA ALA A 97 14.64 -1.75 9.34
C ALA A 97 14.51 -2.80 8.22
N SER A 98 14.23 -4.05 8.58
CA SER A 98 13.95 -5.15 7.67
C SER A 98 12.44 -5.25 7.38
N PRO A 99 12.05 -5.49 6.12
CA PRO A 99 10.66 -5.76 5.78
C PRO A 99 10.27 -7.17 6.24
N VAL A 100 8.99 -7.32 6.59
CA VAL A 100 8.37 -8.64 6.83
C VAL A 100 7.95 -9.28 5.50
N GLY A 101 7.64 -8.47 4.49
CA GLY A 101 7.30 -8.94 3.15
C GLY A 101 7.71 -7.91 2.09
N ARG A 102 8.21 -8.37 0.94
CA ARG A 102 8.45 -7.54 -0.24
C ARG A 102 7.69 -8.09 -1.43
N GLY A 103 6.58 -7.43 -1.76
CA GLY A 103 5.82 -7.71 -2.96
C GLY A 103 6.39 -7.01 -4.19
N LYS A 104 5.83 -7.34 -5.35
CA LYS A 104 6.10 -6.63 -6.62
C LYS A 104 5.68 -5.15 -6.53
N GLU A 105 4.62 -4.87 -5.79
CA GLU A 105 3.96 -3.55 -5.76
C GLU A 105 3.86 -2.96 -4.35
N SER A 106 4.43 -3.60 -3.34
CA SER A 106 4.41 -3.12 -1.97
C SER A 106 5.63 -3.57 -1.18
N ASP A 107 5.95 -2.83 -0.12
CA ASP A 107 6.82 -3.30 0.97
C ASP A 107 6.04 -3.25 2.27
N VAL A 108 6.11 -4.32 3.06
CA VAL A 108 5.48 -4.37 4.39
C VAL A 108 6.56 -4.42 5.45
N TYR A 109 6.44 -3.57 6.46
CA TYR A 109 7.33 -3.51 7.63
C TYR A 109 6.54 -3.72 8.90
N LYS A 110 7.20 -4.21 9.95
CA LYS A 110 6.61 -4.26 11.28
C LYS A 110 6.77 -2.88 11.92
N GLY A 111 5.74 -2.40 12.59
CA GLY A 111 5.75 -1.16 13.35
C GLY A 111 5.19 -1.37 14.76
N VAL A 112 5.39 -0.36 15.59
CA VAL A 112 4.88 -0.29 16.96
C VAL A 112 4.20 1.06 17.14
N THR A 113 2.99 1.06 17.71
CA THR A 113 2.30 2.29 18.12
C THR A 113 2.86 2.82 19.44
N PRO A 114 2.63 4.08 19.82
CA PRO A 114 3.04 4.59 21.14
C PRO A 114 2.46 3.82 22.34
N ALA A 115 1.39 3.06 22.13
CA ALA A 115 0.78 2.18 23.14
C ALA A 115 1.41 0.77 23.18
N GLY A 116 2.47 0.51 22.41
CA GLY A 116 3.14 -0.78 22.33
C GLY A 116 2.45 -1.84 21.45
N ARG A 117 1.36 -1.48 20.74
CA ARG A 117 0.67 -2.41 19.83
C ARG A 117 1.49 -2.64 18.56
N LEU A 118 1.58 -3.89 18.12
CA LEU A 118 2.18 -4.24 16.83
C LEU A 118 1.26 -3.87 15.66
N VAL A 119 1.83 -3.25 14.64
CA VAL A 119 1.13 -2.85 13.41
C VAL A 119 1.94 -3.24 12.17
N ALA A 120 1.25 -3.49 11.07
CA ALA A 120 1.85 -3.61 9.74
C ALA A 120 1.88 -2.22 9.08
N VAL A 121 3.04 -1.84 8.54
CA VAL A 121 3.23 -0.58 7.81
C VAL A 121 3.51 -0.91 6.35
N LYS A 122 2.47 -0.80 5.52
CA LYS A 122 2.49 -1.17 4.10
C LYS A 122 2.73 0.06 3.24
N PHE A 123 3.82 0.04 2.49
CA PHE A 123 4.17 1.06 1.50
C PHE A 123 3.79 0.57 0.11
N HIS A 124 2.93 1.31 -0.59
CA HIS A 124 2.59 1.04 -1.99
C HIS A 124 3.66 1.56 -2.92
N ARG A 125 3.99 0.76 -3.94
CA ARG A 125 5.13 0.90 -4.85
C ARG A 125 4.72 0.57 -6.28
N VAL A 126 3.62 1.18 -6.73
CA VAL A 126 3.09 0.99 -8.09
C VAL A 126 4.19 1.38 -9.10
N GLY A 127 4.46 0.50 -10.07
CA GLY A 127 5.47 0.72 -11.12
C GLY A 127 6.91 0.33 -10.77
N ARG A 128 7.14 -0.40 -9.67
CA ARG A 128 8.49 -0.87 -9.30
C ARG A 128 9.11 -1.84 -10.32
N THR A 129 8.33 -2.74 -10.91
CA THR A 129 8.78 -3.76 -11.88
C THR A 129 9.13 -3.18 -13.24
N SER A 130 8.36 -2.19 -13.73
CA SER A 130 8.70 -1.47 -14.97
C SER A 130 10.08 -0.83 -14.86
N PHE A 131 10.49 -0.36 -13.68
CA PHE A 131 11.81 0.25 -13.44
C PHE A 131 13.02 -0.67 -13.71
N ARG A 132 12.92 -1.99 -13.47
CA ARG A 132 14.02 -2.94 -13.75
C ARG A 132 14.23 -3.11 -15.26
N GLN A 133 13.15 -3.14 -16.04
CA GLN A 133 13.22 -3.26 -17.50
C GLN A 133 13.47 -1.91 -18.20
N THR A 134 12.90 -0.81 -17.69
CA THR A 134 13.01 0.54 -18.29
C THR A 134 14.35 1.23 -18.00
N ARG A 135 15.22 0.66 -17.15
CA ARG A 135 16.59 1.18 -16.92
C ARG A 135 17.40 1.32 -18.22
N ARG A 136 17.07 0.56 -19.27
CA ARG A 136 17.67 0.63 -20.63
C ARG A 136 17.13 1.75 -21.54
N LEU A 137 16.02 2.41 -21.20
CA LEU A 137 15.32 3.38 -22.08
C LEU A 137 15.31 4.82 -21.53
N ARG A 138 16.23 5.13 -20.60
CA ARG A 138 16.21 6.38 -19.80
C ARG A 138 16.70 7.65 -20.50
N ALA A 139 17.13 7.59 -21.76
CA ALA A 139 17.83 8.71 -22.38
C ALA A 139 16.93 9.80 -23.00
N TYR A 140 15.63 9.58 -23.24
CA TYR A 140 14.91 10.48 -24.18
C TYR A 140 13.47 10.90 -23.89
N VAL A 141 12.82 10.53 -22.78
CA VAL A 141 11.38 10.84 -22.62
C VAL A 141 11.09 11.55 -21.31
N GLY A 142 10.99 12.87 -21.41
CA GLY A 142 10.30 13.74 -20.47
C GLY A 142 8.81 13.44 -20.50
N ASP A 143 8.38 12.63 -19.55
CA ASP A 143 6.98 12.49 -19.21
C ASP A 143 6.90 12.27 -17.70
N ARG A 144 5.92 12.88 -17.03
CA ARG A 144 5.74 13.02 -15.57
C ARG A 144 5.55 11.68 -14.82
N ARG A 145 6.04 10.58 -15.39
CA ARG A 145 5.95 9.20 -14.92
C ARG A 145 6.28 9.05 -13.45
N HIS A 146 7.38 9.64 -12.94
CA HIS A 146 7.72 9.54 -11.52
C HIS A 146 6.63 10.16 -10.61
N ILE A 147 6.08 11.32 -10.98
CA ILE A 147 4.97 11.96 -10.25
C ILE A 147 3.72 11.09 -10.35
N SER A 148 3.43 10.57 -11.55
CA SER A 148 2.34 9.62 -11.78
C SER A 148 2.47 8.41 -10.85
N TRP A 149 3.65 7.80 -10.71
CA TRP A 149 3.83 6.63 -9.84
C TRP A 149 3.62 6.90 -8.35
N LEU A 150 4.12 8.04 -7.83
CA LEU A 150 3.85 8.42 -6.44
C LEU A 150 2.35 8.66 -6.22
N TYR A 151 1.70 9.31 -7.19
CA TYR A 151 0.27 9.56 -7.16
C TYR A 151 -0.56 8.27 -7.24
N GLN A 152 -0.23 7.34 -8.16
CA GLN A 152 -0.87 6.04 -8.26
C GLN A 152 -0.66 5.20 -6.99
N SER A 153 0.54 5.23 -6.41
CA SER A 153 0.80 4.56 -5.14
C SER A 153 -0.03 5.15 -3.99
N ARG A 154 -0.24 6.47 -4.00
CA ARG A 154 -1.14 7.15 -3.06
C ARG A 154 -2.60 6.73 -3.25
N LEU A 155 -3.08 6.64 -4.49
CA LEU A 155 -4.44 6.19 -4.78
C LEU A 155 -4.67 4.73 -4.37
N ALA A 156 -3.71 3.85 -4.65
CA ALA A 156 -3.77 2.44 -4.25
C ALA A 156 -3.84 2.28 -2.72
N ALA A 157 -3.01 3.02 -1.99
CA ALA A 157 -3.02 3.02 -0.53
C ALA A 157 -4.34 3.57 0.04
N LYS A 158 -4.88 4.62 -0.58
CA LYS A 158 -6.18 5.17 -0.18
C LYS A 158 -7.30 4.15 -0.39
N SER A 159 -7.33 3.54 -1.58
CA SER A 159 -8.30 2.52 -1.98
C SER A 159 -8.31 1.35 -0.99
N GLU A 160 -7.13 0.81 -0.66
CA GLU A 160 -7.01 -0.28 0.31
C GLU A 160 -7.49 0.13 1.71
N TYR A 161 -7.10 1.32 2.20
CA TYR A 161 -7.56 1.79 3.51
C TYR A 161 -9.09 1.96 3.57
N GLU A 162 -9.70 2.49 2.51
CA GLU A 162 -11.16 2.63 2.41
C GLU A 162 -11.87 1.27 2.44
N ALA A 163 -11.35 0.27 1.69
CA ALA A 163 -11.87 -1.09 1.73
C ALA A 163 -11.76 -1.71 3.13
N LEU A 164 -10.58 -1.65 3.76
CA LEU A 164 -10.37 -2.19 5.11
C LEU A 164 -11.34 -1.58 6.13
N LYS A 165 -11.63 -0.28 6.04
CA LYS A 165 -12.61 0.37 6.93
C LYS A 165 -14.02 -0.21 6.79
N ILE A 166 -14.47 -0.40 5.55
CA ILE A 166 -15.79 -0.97 5.26
C ILE A 166 -15.85 -2.41 5.78
N LEU A 167 -14.86 -3.22 5.40
CA LEU A 167 -14.80 -4.65 5.68
C LEU A 167 -14.69 -4.95 7.18
N PHE A 168 -13.79 -4.25 7.88
CA PHE A 168 -13.62 -4.43 9.31
C PHE A 168 -14.89 -4.06 10.08
N SER A 169 -15.55 -2.95 9.70
CA SER A 169 -16.82 -2.54 10.32
C SER A 169 -17.96 -3.53 10.06
N ALA A 170 -17.90 -4.27 8.95
CA ALA A 170 -18.85 -5.31 8.59
C ALA A 170 -18.53 -6.68 9.22
N GLY A 171 -17.49 -6.78 10.05
CA GLY A 171 -17.08 -8.02 10.70
C GLY A 171 -16.43 -9.04 9.77
N VAL A 172 -15.91 -8.60 8.61
CA VAL A 172 -15.09 -9.45 7.74
C VAL A 172 -13.73 -9.65 8.41
N SER A 173 -13.18 -10.84 8.31
CA SER A 173 -11.85 -11.19 8.79
C SER A 173 -10.77 -10.51 7.92
N VAL A 174 -10.45 -9.26 8.27
CA VAL A 174 -9.40 -8.43 7.68
C VAL A 174 -8.57 -7.77 8.79
N PRO A 175 -7.34 -7.32 8.52
CA PRO A 175 -6.57 -6.53 9.49
C PRO A 175 -7.30 -5.25 9.87
N GLU A 176 -7.35 -4.91 11.16
CA GLU A 176 -7.94 -3.65 11.62
C GLU A 176 -7.21 -2.45 10.97
N PRO A 177 -7.92 -1.55 10.26
CA PRO A 177 -7.31 -0.35 9.69
C PRO A 177 -7.02 0.68 10.79
N VAL A 178 -5.77 1.11 10.91
CA VAL A 178 -5.36 2.12 11.91
C VAL A 178 -5.37 3.52 11.30
N ASP A 179 -4.58 3.77 10.27
CA ASP A 179 -4.51 5.08 9.59
C ASP A 179 -3.88 4.94 8.21
N TRP A 180 -4.01 6.00 7.40
CA TRP A 180 -3.41 6.10 6.08
C TRP A 180 -2.75 7.46 5.90
N ASN A 181 -1.62 7.47 5.20
CA ASN A 181 -1.03 8.70 4.70
C ASN A 181 -0.28 8.47 3.40
N ARG A 182 -0.57 9.28 2.38
CA ARG A 182 0.10 9.22 1.07
C ARG A 182 0.01 7.79 0.51
N HIS A 183 1.13 7.12 0.30
CA HIS A 183 1.22 5.74 -0.21
C HIS A 183 1.40 4.71 0.90
N VAL A 184 1.13 5.06 2.16
CA VAL A 184 1.34 4.19 3.32
C VAL A 184 0.01 3.91 4.02
N VAL A 185 -0.27 2.63 4.23
CA VAL A 185 -1.37 2.14 5.07
C VAL A 185 -0.77 1.54 6.34
N VAL A 186 -1.33 1.90 7.49
CA VAL A 186 -1.05 1.25 8.77
C VAL A 186 -2.28 0.47 9.19
N CYS A 187 -2.12 -0.82 9.42
CA CYS A 187 -3.16 -1.72 9.91
C CYS A 187 -2.61 -2.66 10.98
N GLU A 188 -3.47 -3.46 11.57
CA GLU A 188 -3.08 -4.52 12.49
C GLU A 188 -2.00 -5.43 11.91
N TYR A 189 -1.02 -5.78 12.72
CA TYR A 189 -0.08 -6.84 12.36
C TYR A 189 -0.71 -8.20 12.70
N ILE A 190 -1.01 -8.98 11.67
CA ILE A 190 -1.50 -10.34 11.82
C ILE A 190 -0.30 -11.29 11.83
N ASP A 191 -0.17 -12.04 12.92
CA ASP A 191 0.81 -13.14 13.02
C ASP A 191 0.22 -14.39 12.36
N GLY A 192 0.44 -14.50 11.06
CA GLY A 192 -0.09 -15.59 10.24
C GLY A 192 0.81 -15.89 9.05
N VAL A 193 0.58 -17.04 8.42
CA VAL A 193 1.35 -17.51 7.27
C VAL A 193 0.49 -17.41 6.02
N GLU A 194 1.05 -17.01 4.88
CA GLU A 194 0.32 -17.01 3.61
C GLU A 194 -0.21 -18.42 3.27
N LEU A 195 -1.45 -18.51 2.80
CA LEU A 195 -2.09 -19.79 2.43
C LEU A 195 -1.33 -20.53 1.31
N SER A 196 -0.62 -19.79 0.46
CA SER A 196 0.30 -20.30 -0.55
C SER A 196 1.46 -21.10 0.08
N GLU A 197 2.01 -20.63 1.21
CA GLU A 197 3.23 -21.15 1.83
C GLU A 197 2.98 -22.14 2.98
N ILE A 198 1.77 -22.17 3.53
CA ILE A 198 1.45 -23.06 4.66
C ILE A 198 1.54 -24.55 4.26
N PRO A 199 2.04 -25.43 5.15
CA PRO A 199 1.83 -26.88 5.03
C PRO A 199 0.35 -27.23 4.82
N PRO A 200 0.04 -28.44 4.34
CA PRO A 200 -1.35 -28.86 4.17
C PRO A 200 -2.16 -28.64 5.45
N LEU A 201 -3.27 -27.91 5.32
CA LEU A 201 -4.22 -27.68 6.41
C LEU A 201 -4.75 -29.01 6.95
N SER A 202 -4.92 -29.08 8.27
CA SER A 202 -5.52 -30.24 8.96
C SER A 202 -6.96 -30.48 8.53
N ASP A 203 -7.74 -29.41 8.39
CA ASP A 203 -9.12 -29.42 7.88
C ASP A 203 -9.29 -28.40 6.75
N ALA A 204 -8.90 -28.80 5.54
CA ALA A 204 -8.99 -27.97 4.35
C ALA A 204 -10.44 -27.68 3.91
N ILE A 205 -11.40 -28.56 4.26
CA ILE A 205 -12.81 -28.38 3.90
C ILE A 205 -13.38 -27.24 4.74
N SER A 206 -13.28 -27.34 6.07
CA SER A 206 -13.78 -26.31 6.97
C SER A 206 -13.12 -24.95 6.70
N PHE A 207 -11.80 -24.92 6.49
CA PHE A 207 -11.09 -23.68 6.19
C PHE A 207 -11.57 -23.03 4.88
N ARG A 208 -11.79 -23.84 3.82
CA ARG A 208 -12.33 -23.33 2.54
C ARG A 208 -13.70 -22.71 2.74
N GLU A 209 -14.58 -23.35 3.51
CA GLU A 209 -15.92 -22.82 3.75
C GLU A 209 -15.90 -21.52 4.56
N GLN A 210 -15.04 -21.43 5.58
CA GLN A 210 -14.82 -20.18 6.33
C GLN A 210 -14.31 -19.07 5.40
N LEU A 211 -13.34 -19.36 4.54
CA LEU A 211 -12.80 -18.38 3.60
C LEU A 211 -13.89 -17.87 2.63
N LEU A 212 -14.71 -18.77 2.08
CA LEU A 212 -15.81 -18.39 1.20
C LEU A 212 -16.88 -17.58 1.95
N GLU A 213 -17.13 -17.87 3.23
CA GLU A 213 -18.01 -17.08 4.07
C GLU A 213 -17.51 -15.63 4.20
N GLU A 214 -16.21 -15.43 4.43
CA GLU A 214 -15.59 -14.09 4.49
C GLU A 214 -15.70 -13.35 3.15
N VAL A 215 -15.54 -14.04 2.02
CA VAL A 215 -15.78 -13.47 0.68
C VAL A 215 -17.25 -13.05 0.52
N GLY A 216 -18.19 -13.85 1.01
CA GLY A 216 -19.61 -13.51 1.01
C GLY A 216 -19.94 -12.30 1.89
N LYS A 217 -19.33 -12.20 3.08
CA LYS A 217 -19.48 -11.03 3.96
C LYS A 217 -18.94 -9.76 3.30
N ALA A 218 -17.77 -9.85 2.66
CA ALA A 218 -17.20 -8.74 1.89
C ALA A 218 -18.15 -8.25 0.78
N TYR A 219 -18.72 -9.18 0.00
CA TYR A 219 -19.67 -8.85 -1.05
C TYR A 219 -20.91 -8.12 -0.51
N ARG A 220 -21.50 -8.63 0.58
CA ARG A 220 -22.65 -7.99 1.26
C ARG A 220 -22.31 -6.61 1.84
N ALA A 221 -21.07 -6.42 2.27
CA ALA A 221 -20.56 -5.13 2.73
C ALA A 221 -20.32 -4.13 1.58
N GLY A 222 -20.53 -4.53 0.31
CA GLY A 222 -20.39 -3.65 -0.83
C GLY A 222 -19.07 -3.79 -1.58
N VAL A 223 -18.23 -4.79 -1.25
CA VAL A 223 -16.83 -4.88 -1.68
C VAL A 223 -16.55 -6.24 -2.34
N VAL A 224 -16.04 -6.22 -3.57
CA VAL A 224 -15.46 -7.39 -4.26
C VAL A 224 -13.95 -7.19 -4.31
N HIS A 225 -13.18 -8.21 -3.94
CA HIS A 225 -11.72 -8.09 -3.85
C HIS A 225 -11.07 -7.75 -5.20
N GLY A 226 -11.52 -8.37 -6.28
CA GLY A 226 -11.06 -8.03 -7.64
C GLY A 226 -9.63 -8.49 -7.95
N ASP A 227 -8.99 -9.29 -7.08
CA ASP A 227 -7.71 -9.99 -7.32
C ASP A 227 -7.43 -11.07 -6.25
N LEU A 228 -8.47 -11.79 -5.80
CA LEU A 228 -8.31 -12.73 -4.68
C LEU A 228 -7.57 -14.01 -5.13
N SER A 229 -6.56 -14.42 -4.37
CA SER A 229 -5.81 -15.67 -4.57
C SER A 229 -5.24 -16.19 -3.25
N GLU A 230 -4.60 -17.36 -3.27
CA GLU A 230 -3.90 -17.95 -2.11
C GLU A 230 -2.76 -17.09 -1.53
N TYR A 231 -2.29 -16.09 -2.28
CA TYR A 231 -1.26 -15.15 -1.82
C TYR A 231 -1.84 -13.99 -1.01
N ASN A 232 -3.16 -13.78 -1.05
CA ASN A 232 -3.85 -12.66 -0.40
C ASN A 232 -4.71 -13.14 0.78
N VAL A 233 -4.38 -14.33 1.30
CA VAL A 233 -5.02 -14.94 2.47
C VAL A 233 -3.95 -15.34 3.46
N LEU A 234 -3.99 -14.77 4.66
CA LEU A 234 -3.22 -15.25 5.80
C LEU A 234 -4.01 -16.32 6.54
N VAL A 235 -3.28 -17.32 7.04
CA VAL A 235 -3.76 -18.32 7.98
C VAL A 235 -3.26 -17.91 9.36
N ALA A 236 -4.17 -17.42 10.21
CA ALA A 236 -3.88 -17.01 11.58
C ALA A 236 -4.55 -18.00 12.55
N GLY A 237 -3.78 -18.93 13.09
CA GLY A 237 -4.33 -20.13 13.72
C GLY A 237 -5.08 -20.96 12.68
N ASP A 238 -6.37 -21.23 12.92
CA ASP A 238 -7.22 -21.97 11.97
C ASP A 238 -8.17 -21.08 11.16
N LYS A 239 -7.95 -19.75 11.19
CA LYS A 239 -8.86 -18.76 10.57
C LYS A 239 -8.23 -18.07 9.35
N PRO A 240 -9.00 -17.85 8.27
CA PRO A 240 -8.57 -17.03 7.15
C PRO A 240 -8.63 -15.54 7.51
N VAL A 241 -7.62 -14.78 7.11
CA VAL A 241 -7.62 -13.31 7.15
C VAL A 241 -7.31 -12.79 5.76
N LEU A 242 -8.23 -12.04 5.16
CA LEU A 242 -8.11 -11.47 3.83
C LEU A 242 -7.33 -10.16 3.87
N PHE A 243 -6.37 -9.97 2.95
CA PHE A 243 -5.58 -8.75 2.87
C PHE A 243 -5.29 -8.35 1.42
N ASP A 244 -4.65 -7.19 1.22
CA ASP A 244 -4.30 -6.65 -0.10
C ASP A 244 -5.51 -6.25 -0.95
N TRP A 245 -6.16 -5.16 -0.54
CA TRP A 245 -7.38 -4.66 -1.20
C TRP A 245 -7.21 -3.49 -2.19
N PRO A 246 -6.05 -3.14 -2.79
CA PRO A 246 -5.97 -1.92 -3.61
C PRO A 246 -6.80 -1.97 -4.91
N GLN A 247 -7.15 -3.17 -5.40
CA GLN A 247 -7.88 -3.40 -6.67
C GLN A 247 -9.37 -3.73 -6.47
N TRP A 248 -9.89 -3.52 -5.27
CA TRP A 248 -11.29 -3.82 -4.97
C TRP A 248 -12.25 -3.02 -5.86
N VAL A 249 -13.43 -3.58 -6.09
CA VAL A 249 -14.52 -2.92 -6.81
C VAL A 249 -15.80 -2.97 -6.00
N SER A 250 -16.65 -1.96 -6.16
CA SER A 250 -17.98 -1.96 -5.53
C SER A 250 -18.82 -3.13 -6.03
N SER A 251 -19.59 -3.76 -5.15
CA SER A 251 -20.56 -4.79 -5.53
C SER A 251 -21.67 -4.25 -6.46
N ALA A 252 -21.88 -2.94 -6.49
CA ALA A 252 -22.79 -2.27 -7.43
C ALA A 252 -22.17 -2.00 -8.81
N HIS A 253 -20.87 -2.27 -9.00
CA HIS A 253 -20.21 -2.10 -10.29
C HIS A 253 -20.82 -3.05 -11.34
N PRO A 254 -21.03 -2.64 -12.61
CA PRO A 254 -21.62 -3.51 -13.63
C PRO A 254 -20.89 -4.84 -13.83
N SER A 255 -19.58 -4.87 -13.57
CA SER A 255 -18.74 -6.06 -13.66
C SER A 255 -18.48 -6.75 -12.32
N ALA A 256 -19.14 -6.37 -11.22
CA ALA A 256 -18.88 -6.91 -9.89
C ALA A 256 -19.03 -8.43 -9.83
N LEU A 257 -20.11 -8.98 -10.41
CA LEU A 257 -20.34 -10.42 -10.46
C LEU A 257 -19.28 -11.17 -11.26
N TYR A 258 -18.72 -10.55 -12.31
CA TYR A 258 -17.62 -11.13 -13.06
C TYR A 258 -16.36 -11.27 -12.19
N TYR A 259 -15.99 -10.21 -11.46
CA TYR A 259 -14.85 -10.24 -10.55
C TYR A 259 -15.06 -11.22 -9.39
N LEU A 260 -16.24 -11.22 -8.77
CA LEU A 260 -16.59 -12.15 -7.70
C LEU A 260 -16.47 -13.61 -8.17
N LYS A 261 -17.04 -13.93 -9.35
CA LYS A 261 -16.92 -15.26 -9.94
C LYS A 261 -15.47 -15.68 -10.12
N ARG A 262 -14.63 -14.79 -10.64
CA ARG A 262 -13.20 -15.07 -10.87
C ARG A 262 -12.45 -15.27 -9.56
N ASP A 263 -12.74 -14.47 -8.54
CA ASP A 263 -12.12 -14.58 -7.22
C ASP A 263 -12.48 -15.91 -6.54
N VAL A 264 -13.78 -16.26 -6.52
CA VAL A 264 -14.28 -17.54 -5.98
C VAL A 264 -13.69 -18.73 -6.75
N GLU A 265 -13.69 -18.67 -8.08
CA GLU A 265 -13.13 -19.74 -8.90
C GLU A 265 -11.62 -19.94 -8.66
N THR A 266 -10.87 -18.85 -8.46
CA THR A 266 -9.42 -18.93 -8.13
C THR A 266 -9.20 -19.69 -6.83
N ILE A 267 -9.95 -19.35 -5.77
CA ILE A 267 -9.89 -20.05 -4.49
C ILE A 267 -10.27 -21.52 -4.64
N LEU A 268 -11.39 -21.83 -5.30
CA LEU A 268 -11.84 -23.21 -5.49
C LEU A 268 -10.80 -24.05 -6.27
N LYS A 269 -10.21 -23.48 -7.33
CA LYS A 269 -9.12 -24.13 -8.09
C LYS A 269 -7.90 -24.39 -7.23
N PHE A 270 -7.52 -23.45 -6.35
CA PHE A 270 -6.43 -23.67 -5.40
C PHE A 270 -6.72 -24.90 -4.51
N PHE A 271 -7.91 -24.98 -3.92
CA PHE A 271 -8.26 -26.11 -3.05
C PHE A 271 -8.35 -27.44 -3.80
N LYS A 272 -8.85 -27.46 -5.04
CA LYS A 272 -8.83 -28.66 -5.87
C LYS A 272 -7.41 -29.13 -6.16
N ARG A 273 -6.50 -28.22 -6.52
CA ARG A 273 -5.11 -28.56 -6.85
C ARG A 273 -4.31 -29.04 -5.63
N LYS A 274 -4.43 -28.35 -4.49
CA LYS A 274 -3.60 -28.62 -3.30
C LYS A 274 -4.17 -29.75 -2.43
N TYR A 275 -5.50 -29.91 -2.38
CA TYR A 275 -6.18 -30.82 -1.46
C TYR A 275 -7.12 -31.84 -2.15
N GLY A 276 -7.24 -31.81 -3.47
CA GLY A 276 -8.12 -32.72 -4.22
C GLY A 276 -9.61 -32.45 -4.07
N LEU A 277 -10.00 -31.38 -3.35
CA LEU A 277 -11.40 -31.06 -3.04
C LEU A 277 -12.16 -30.63 -4.28
N ASP A 278 -13.16 -31.42 -4.67
CA ASP A 278 -14.11 -31.05 -5.72
C ASP A 278 -14.96 -29.84 -5.33
N TYR A 279 -15.44 -29.14 -6.35
CA TYR A 279 -16.25 -27.94 -6.20
C TYR A 279 -17.24 -27.78 -7.35
N ASP A 280 -18.39 -27.18 -7.02
CA ASP A 280 -19.34 -26.64 -7.98
C ASP A 280 -19.33 -25.12 -7.84
N LEU A 281 -18.81 -24.44 -8.87
CA LEU A 281 -18.72 -22.98 -8.89
C LEU A 281 -20.10 -22.32 -8.87
N GLN A 282 -21.06 -22.88 -9.61
CA GLN A 282 -22.38 -22.27 -9.74
C GLN A 282 -23.15 -22.40 -8.41
N ALA A 283 -23.17 -23.58 -7.82
CA ALA A 283 -23.80 -23.80 -6.51
C ALA A 283 -23.13 -22.96 -5.41
N THR A 284 -21.79 -22.80 -5.46
CA THR A 284 -21.06 -21.94 -4.52
C THR A 284 -21.48 -20.48 -4.65
N LEU A 285 -21.56 -19.96 -5.88
CA LEU A 285 -21.98 -18.58 -6.12
C LEU A 285 -23.44 -18.35 -5.70
N GLU A 286 -24.34 -19.28 -6.02
CA GLU A 286 -25.75 -19.21 -5.59
C GLU A 286 -25.87 -19.16 -4.08
N ARG A 287 -25.08 -19.94 -3.34
CA ARG A 287 -25.04 -19.87 -1.87
C ARG A 287 -24.53 -18.52 -1.37
N LEU A 288 -23.45 -18.00 -1.95
CA LEU A 288 -22.86 -16.72 -1.55
C LEU A 288 -23.81 -15.53 -1.80
N LEU A 289 -24.51 -15.56 -2.94
CA LEU A 289 -25.46 -14.52 -3.34
C LEU A 289 -26.84 -14.68 -2.70
N GLY A 290 -27.31 -15.91 -2.48
CA GLY A 290 -28.60 -16.22 -1.86
C GLY A 290 -28.62 -15.97 -0.36
N ALA A 291 -27.46 -16.01 0.30
CA ALA A 291 -27.31 -15.51 1.68
C ALA A 291 -27.26 -13.97 1.77
N ALA A 292 -27.43 -13.26 0.65
CA ALA A 292 -27.43 -11.79 0.57
C ALA A 292 -28.82 -11.17 0.31
N THR A 293 -29.88 -11.99 0.27
CA THR A 293 -31.29 -11.57 0.28
C THR A 293 -31.92 -11.88 1.62
#